data_AF-A0A0G2G7B9-F1
#
_entry.id   AF-A0A0G2G7B9-F1
#
_cell.length_a   1.000
_cell.length_b   1.000
_cell.length_c   1.000
_cell.angle_alpha   90.00
_cell.angle_beta   90.00
_cell.angle_gamma   90.00
#
_symmetry.space_group_name_H-M   'P 1'
#
loop_
_entity.id
_entity.type
_entity.pdbx_description
1 polymer ?
#
loop_
_entity_poly.entity_id
_entity_poly.type
_entity_poly.pdbx_seq_one_letter_code
_entity_poly.pdbx_strand_id
1 'polypeptide(L)'
;MSGGFQTLADRMRARGLTRPTSASSDTNPLTSPNTNRTSQASQASQSSQQSSTSHSSSQASQRHHSSRITSTHTRTSSTDVSTRTAFTATPRIPSTDPARQIAHSQLTLEQRRVRELEATVANQDRTIRALNDRVDAQGRENANSAIAARALYGELEAQASEARTLESAR
;
A
#
# COMPACT_ATOMS: atom_id res chain seq x y z
N MET A 1 -3.93 -34.99 -45.96
CA MET A 1 -3.06 -34.76 -44.78
C MET A 1 -3.87 -33.93 -43.80
N SER A 2 -4.38 -34.55 -42.73
CA SER A 2 -5.23 -33.89 -41.72
C SER A 2 -4.36 -33.45 -40.54
N GLY A 3 -4.16 -32.14 -40.38
CA GLY A 3 -3.43 -31.56 -39.26
C GLY A 3 -4.37 -31.40 -38.07
N GLY A 4 -4.26 -32.29 -37.08
CA GLY A 4 -5.01 -32.19 -35.82
C GLY A 4 -4.49 -31.04 -34.96
N PHE A 5 -5.34 -30.07 -34.65
CA PHE A 5 -5.05 -29.02 -33.67
C PHE A 5 -5.03 -29.63 -32.27
N GLN A 6 -3.84 -29.77 -31.68
CA GLN A 6 -3.69 -30.20 -30.29
C GLN A 6 -4.21 -29.11 -29.36
N THR A 7 -5.11 -29.49 -28.47
CA THR A 7 -5.72 -28.59 -27.49
C THR A 7 -4.68 -28.11 -26.48
N LEU A 8 -4.88 -26.92 -25.90
CA LEU A 8 -4.00 -26.36 -24.88
C LEU A 8 -3.85 -27.30 -23.68
N ALA A 9 -4.88 -28.09 -23.37
CA ALA A 9 -4.88 -29.10 -22.31
C ALA A 9 -3.88 -30.24 -22.59
N ASP A 10 -3.82 -30.73 -23.84
CA ASP A 10 -2.85 -31.77 -24.23
C ASP A 10 -1.41 -31.25 -24.16
N ARG A 11 -1.21 -29.98 -24.54
CA ARG A 11 0.11 -29.33 -24.48
C ARG A 11 0.60 -29.14 -23.04
N MET A 12 -0.30 -28.93 -22.09
CA MET A 12 0.01 -28.84 -20.66
C MET A 12 0.34 -30.20 -20.05
N ARG A 13 -0.37 -31.26 -20.45
CA ARG A 13 -0.12 -32.64 -19.98
C ARG A 13 1.23 -33.19 -20.46
N ALA A 14 1.64 -32.89 -21.70
CA ALA A 14 2.95 -33.28 -22.24
C ALA A 14 4.15 -32.62 -21.53
N ARG A 15 3.92 -31.50 -20.81
CA ARG A 15 4.96 -30.76 -20.07
C ARG A 15 5.00 -31.09 -18.58
N GLY A 16 4.25 -32.09 -18.10
CA GLY A 16 4.25 -32.49 -16.70
C GLY A 16 3.70 -31.43 -15.73
N LEU A 17 3.04 -30.38 -16.24
CA LEU A 17 2.46 -29.30 -15.43
C LEU A 17 1.01 -29.68 -15.10
N THR A 18 0.83 -30.53 -14.10
CA THR A 18 -0.49 -30.79 -13.53
C THR A 18 -0.95 -29.59 -12.70
N ARG A 19 -2.18 -29.17 -12.95
CA ARG A 19 -2.88 -28.10 -12.23
C ARG A 19 -3.10 -28.54 -10.77
N PRO A 20 -2.75 -27.73 -9.75
CA PRO A 20 -3.05 -28.07 -8.37
C PRO A 20 -4.57 -28.04 -8.17
N THR A 21 -5.15 -29.19 -7.86
CA THR A 21 -6.52 -29.32 -7.37
C THR A 21 -6.52 -28.99 -5.89
N SER A 22 -7.24 -27.93 -5.53
CA SER A 22 -7.53 -27.53 -4.16
C SER A 22 -8.39 -28.58 -3.44
N ALA A 23 -7.82 -29.30 -2.48
CA ALA A 23 -8.54 -29.94 -1.37
C ALA A 23 -7.55 -30.54 -0.34
N SER A 24 -7.47 -29.96 0.85
CA SER A 24 -7.55 -30.68 2.14
C SER A 24 -7.39 -29.66 3.28
N SER A 25 -8.48 -29.40 3.97
CA SER A 25 -8.48 -28.74 5.28
C SER A 25 -8.30 -29.83 6.33
N ASP A 26 -7.05 -30.16 6.64
CA ASP A 26 -6.70 -30.97 7.79
C ASP A 26 -6.47 -30.09 9.01
N THR A 27 -7.37 -30.25 9.96
CA THR A 27 -7.31 -29.75 11.34
C THR A 27 -6.11 -30.36 12.07
N ASN A 28 -5.21 -29.52 12.57
CA ASN A 28 -4.26 -29.87 13.63
C ASN A 28 -4.23 -28.74 14.67
N PRO A 29 -4.70 -28.96 15.91
CA PRO A 29 -4.50 -28.04 17.01
C PRO A 29 -3.24 -28.42 17.78
N LEU A 30 -2.17 -27.63 17.66
CA LEU A 30 -1.01 -27.73 18.54
C LEU A 30 -1.01 -26.55 19.52
N THR A 31 -1.40 -26.87 20.77
CA THR A 31 -0.79 -26.43 22.03
C THR A 31 -0.23 -25.01 22.13
N SER A 32 -0.98 -24.15 22.81
CA SER A 32 -0.46 -22.93 23.44
C SER A 32 0.20 -23.25 24.79
N PRO A 33 1.40 -22.74 25.10
CA PRO A 33 1.80 -22.56 26.48
C PRO A 33 1.33 -21.20 27.00
N ASN A 34 0.47 -21.31 28.01
CA ASN A 34 0.13 -20.34 29.02
C ASN A 34 1.37 -19.63 29.61
N THR A 35 1.42 -18.30 29.57
CA THR A 35 2.21 -17.51 30.52
C THR A 35 1.37 -16.33 31.01
N ASN A 36 0.63 -16.60 32.07
CA ASN A 36 0.02 -15.58 32.90
C ASN A 36 1.02 -15.19 34.02
N ARG A 37 1.20 -13.87 34.19
CA ARG A 37 1.67 -13.19 35.41
C ARG A 37 3.15 -13.31 35.82
N THR A 38 3.86 -12.18 35.76
CA THR A 38 4.09 -11.38 36.98
C THR A 38 4.36 -9.93 36.60
N SER A 39 3.48 -9.08 37.12
CA SER A 39 3.58 -7.62 37.12
C SER A 39 4.69 -7.17 38.06
N GLN A 40 5.57 -6.28 37.63
CA GLN A 40 6.06 -5.22 38.50
C GLN A 40 6.06 -3.89 37.76
N ALA A 41 5.40 -2.94 38.41
CA ALA A 41 5.16 -1.57 38.02
C ALA A 41 6.30 -0.65 38.46
N SER A 42 6.19 0.63 38.06
CA SER A 42 6.89 1.84 38.57
C SER A 42 8.02 2.30 37.63
N GLN A 43 8.15 3.54 37.15
CA GLN A 43 7.60 4.89 37.44
C GLN A 43 7.83 5.76 36.18
N ALA A 44 6.89 6.59 35.70
CA ALA A 44 6.74 8.03 35.99
C ALA A 44 8.08 8.81 35.91
N SER A 45 8.32 9.84 35.09
CA SER A 45 7.60 11.10 34.79
C SER A 45 8.40 11.83 33.67
N GLN A 46 7.86 12.68 32.78
CA GLN A 46 7.70 14.16 32.89
C GLN A 46 7.45 14.68 31.44
N SER A 47 6.28 15.22 31.10
CA SER A 47 5.92 16.66 31.04
C SER A 47 6.74 17.55 30.08
N SER A 48 6.10 18.05 29.02
CA SER A 48 6.26 19.40 28.41
C SER A 48 5.15 19.58 27.35
N GLN A 49 4.06 20.31 27.66
CA GLN A 49 3.83 21.74 27.36
C GLN A 49 3.61 22.03 25.85
N GLN A 50 2.35 22.21 25.44
CA GLN A 50 1.73 23.49 25.04
C GLN A 50 2.16 24.05 23.67
N SER A 51 1.24 24.11 22.70
CA SER A 51 0.69 25.38 22.23
C SER A 51 -0.42 25.15 21.19
N SER A 52 -1.53 25.84 21.44
CA SER A 52 -2.69 25.98 20.57
C SER A 52 -2.59 27.30 19.81
N THR A 53 -2.79 27.27 18.50
CA THR A 53 -3.18 28.47 17.74
C THR A 53 -4.23 28.11 16.70
N SER A 54 -5.48 28.32 17.10
CA SER A 54 -6.65 28.46 16.24
C SER A 54 -6.49 29.71 15.37
N HIS A 55 -6.61 29.58 14.06
CA HIS A 55 -6.87 30.72 13.17
C HIS A 55 -8.22 30.51 12.50
N SER A 56 -9.23 31.19 13.07
CA SER A 56 -10.50 31.46 12.42
C SER A 56 -10.29 32.62 11.44
N SER A 57 -10.46 32.36 10.15
CA SER A 57 -10.75 33.40 9.16
C SER A 57 -12.13 33.15 8.57
N SER A 58 -13.07 33.92 9.09
CA SER A 58 -14.35 34.23 8.47
C SER A 58 -14.11 34.89 7.11
N GLN A 59 -14.63 34.29 6.04
CA GLN A 59 -15.00 35.07 4.87
C GLN A 59 -16.37 34.64 4.38
N ALA A 60 -17.31 35.54 4.66
CA ALA A 60 -18.68 35.52 4.20
C ALA A 60 -18.76 35.78 2.70
N SER A 61 -19.85 35.29 2.12
CA SER A 61 -20.48 35.79 0.91
C SER A 61 -19.68 35.72 -0.39
N GLN A 62 -20.06 34.78 -1.26
CA GLN A 62 -20.79 35.17 -2.47
C GLN A 62 -21.45 33.96 -3.13
N ARG A 63 -22.76 33.86 -2.96
CA ARG A 63 -23.65 33.09 -3.84
C ARG A 63 -23.60 33.75 -5.22
N HIS A 64 -22.86 33.18 -6.15
CA HIS A 64 -23.06 33.51 -7.56
C HIS A 64 -24.17 32.62 -8.10
N HIS A 65 -25.37 33.18 -8.17
CA HIS A 65 -26.38 32.72 -9.12
C HIS A 65 -25.80 32.94 -10.51
N SER A 66 -25.45 31.84 -11.19
CA SER A 66 -25.10 31.86 -12.61
C SER A 66 -26.32 32.28 -13.40
N SER A 67 -26.48 33.59 -13.58
CA SER A 67 -27.35 34.14 -14.60
C SER A 67 -26.87 33.61 -15.94
N ARG A 68 -27.70 32.77 -16.55
CA ARG A 68 -27.59 32.33 -17.93
C ARG A 68 -27.64 33.57 -18.83
N ILE A 69 -26.48 34.16 -19.12
CA ILE A 69 -26.37 35.19 -20.14
C ILE A 69 -26.37 34.47 -21.49
N THR A 70 -27.55 34.32 -22.09
CA THR A 70 -27.68 34.03 -23.51
C THR A 70 -27.47 35.36 -24.24
N SER A 71 -26.23 35.72 -24.53
CA SER A 71 -25.93 36.89 -25.36
C SER A 71 -26.04 36.48 -26.84
N THR A 72 -27.19 36.75 -27.45
CA THR A 72 -27.34 36.77 -28.91
C THR A 72 -26.69 38.05 -29.44
N HIS A 73 -25.45 37.97 -29.93
CA HIS A 73 -24.84 39.04 -30.70
C HIS A 73 -25.16 38.86 -32.18
N THR A 74 -26.21 39.54 -32.63
CA THR A 74 -26.38 39.90 -34.05
C THR A 74 -25.80 41.30 -34.24
N ARG A 75 -24.55 41.40 -34.68
CA ARG A 75 -23.99 42.64 -35.23
C ARG A 75 -23.61 42.39 -36.68
N THR A 76 -24.57 42.65 -37.56
CA THR A 76 -24.34 42.86 -38.98
C THR A 76 -23.92 44.31 -39.19
N SER A 77 -22.67 44.55 -39.60
CA SER A 77 -22.26 45.59 -40.56
C SER A 77 -20.77 45.93 -40.39
N SER A 78 -19.93 45.49 -41.31
CA SER A 78 -18.90 46.33 -41.94
C SER A 78 -18.19 45.52 -43.04
N THR A 79 -18.35 45.96 -44.27
CA THR A 79 -17.47 45.66 -45.39
C THR A 79 -16.09 46.21 -45.10
N ASP A 80 -15.14 45.35 -44.73
CA ASP A 80 -13.72 45.60 -45.02
C ASP A 80 -12.97 44.27 -45.10
N VAL A 81 -12.36 44.02 -46.25
CA VAL A 81 -11.67 42.76 -46.60
C VAL A 81 -10.21 42.94 -46.27
N SER A 82 -9.76 42.49 -45.09
CA SER A 82 -8.34 42.16 -44.87
C SER A 82 -8.13 41.29 -43.61
N THR A 83 -7.95 39.98 -43.84
CA THR A 83 -7.22 38.99 -43.01
C THR A 83 -7.34 39.02 -41.48
N ARG A 84 -8.51 39.30 -40.91
CA ARG A 84 -8.82 38.83 -39.56
C ARG A 84 -9.25 37.37 -39.62
N THR A 85 -8.37 36.45 -39.24
CA THR A 85 -8.76 35.09 -38.83
C THR A 85 -9.63 35.23 -37.60
N ALA A 86 -10.94 35.35 -37.82
CA ALA A 86 -11.92 35.34 -36.75
C ALA A 86 -11.85 33.98 -36.07
N PHE A 87 -11.37 33.94 -34.84
CA PHE A 87 -11.51 32.76 -33.98
C PHE A 87 -13.00 32.61 -33.67
N THR A 88 -13.68 31.82 -34.49
CA THR A 88 -15.05 31.40 -34.21
C THR A 88 -14.99 30.37 -33.09
N ALA A 89 -15.65 30.67 -31.97
CA ALA A 89 -15.81 29.72 -30.89
C ALA A 89 -16.51 28.47 -31.46
N THR A 90 -15.84 27.32 -31.40
CA THR A 90 -16.44 26.06 -31.84
C THR A 90 -17.69 25.78 -31.00
N PRO A 91 -18.79 25.30 -31.62
CA PRO A 91 -20.00 24.97 -30.90
C PRO A 91 -19.69 23.99 -29.77
N ARG A 92 -20.22 24.26 -28.57
CA ARG A 92 -20.08 23.34 -27.44
C ARG A 92 -20.71 22.01 -27.82
N ILE A 93 -19.91 20.94 -27.75
CA ILE A 93 -20.38 19.57 -27.93
C ILE A 93 -21.47 19.28 -26.87
N PRO A 94 -22.69 18.88 -27.27
CA PRO A 94 -23.78 18.62 -26.34
C PRO A 94 -23.47 17.44 -25.43
N SER A 95 -24.05 17.41 -24.21
CA SER A 95 -23.84 16.31 -23.25
C SER A 95 -24.37 14.96 -23.75
N THR A 96 -25.23 14.97 -24.77
CA THR A 96 -25.79 13.81 -25.45
C THR A 96 -24.94 13.31 -26.61
N ASP A 97 -23.83 13.98 -26.96
CA ASP A 97 -22.91 13.47 -27.98
C ASP A 97 -22.34 12.11 -27.53
N PRO A 98 -22.52 11.04 -28.34
CA PRO A 98 -21.95 9.72 -28.07
C PRO A 98 -20.45 9.76 -27.73
N ALA A 99 -19.65 10.58 -28.42
CA ALA A 99 -18.20 10.66 -28.15
C ALA A 99 -17.90 11.16 -26.73
N ARG A 100 -18.69 12.14 -26.26
CA ARG A 100 -18.57 12.68 -24.90
C ARG A 100 -19.03 11.68 -23.84
N GLN A 101 -20.07 10.88 -24.13
CA GLN A 101 -20.53 9.83 -23.22
C GLN A 101 -19.50 8.71 -23.08
N ILE A 102 -18.85 8.31 -24.18
CA ILE A 102 -17.76 7.32 -24.19
C ILE A 102 -16.57 7.83 -23.37
N ALA A 103 -16.17 9.08 -23.56
CA ALA A 103 -15.08 9.67 -22.77
C ALA A 103 -15.42 9.70 -21.26
N HIS A 104 -16.67 10.01 -20.92
CA HIS A 104 -17.12 10.02 -19.52
C HIS A 104 -17.14 8.62 -18.89
N SER A 105 -17.59 7.60 -19.63
CA SER A 105 -17.59 6.22 -19.13
C SER A 105 -16.17 5.69 -18.93
N GLN A 106 -15.26 5.98 -19.86
CA GLN A 106 -13.83 5.67 -19.72
C GLN A 106 -13.21 6.37 -18.51
N LEU A 107 -13.46 7.68 -18.34
CA LEU A 107 -12.98 8.42 -17.17
C LEU A 107 -13.48 7.79 -15.87
N THR A 108 -14.75 7.41 -15.82
CA THR A 108 -15.33 6.77 -14.63
C THR A 108 -14.69 5.41 -14.34
N LEU A 109 -14.37 4.64 -15.39
CA LEU A 109 -13.69 3.35 -15.27
C LEU A 109 -12.26 3.52 -14.75
N GLU A 110 -11.50 4.44 -15.32
CA GLU A 110 -10.14 4.73 -14.86
C GLU A 110 -10.13 5.25 -13.42
N GLN A 111 -11.09 6.09 -13.02
CA GLN A 111 -11.24 6.53 -11.63
C GLN A 111 -11.55 5.38 -10.65
N ARG A 112 -12.24 4.32 -11.08
CA ARG A 112 -12.43 3.12 -10.26
C ARG A 112 -11.12 2.35 -10.14
N ARG A 113 -10.44 2.15 -11.27
CA ARG A 113 -9.15 1.47 -11.31
C ARG A 113 -8.10 2.14 -10.43
N VAL A 114 -8.02 3.48 -10.45
CA VAL A 114 -7.13 4.25 -9.57
C VAL A 114 -7.44 3.97 -8.10
N ARG A 115 -8.71 4.00 -7.69
CA ARG A 115 -9.10 3.70 -6.30
C ARG A 115 -8.75 2.27 -5.87
N GLU A 116 -8.92 1.30 -6.75
CA GLU A 116 -8.54 -0.09 -6.49
C GLU A 116 -7.02 -0.25 -6.33
N LEU A 117 -6.24 0.43 -7.17
CA LEU A 117 -4.78 0.46 -7.07
C LEU A 117 -4.32 1.17 -5.79
N GLU A 118 -4.91 2.31 -5.43
CA GLU A 118 -4.62 3.01 -4.18
C GLU A 118 -4.89 2.12 -2.95
N ALA A 119 -6.01 1.39 -2.94
CA ALA A 119 -6.31 0.44 -1.88
C ALA A 119 -5.30 -0.72 -1.83
N THR A 120 -4.84 -1.19 -2.98
CA THR A 120 -3.82 -2.24 -3.08
C THR A 120 -2.49 -1.76 -2.54
N VAL A 121 -2.03 -0.57 -2.95
CA VAL A 121 -0.79 0.05 -2.45
C VAL A 121 -0.87 0.25 -0.95
N ALA A 122 -1.98 0.78 -0.43
CA ALA A 122 -2.16 0.98 1.00
C ALA A 122 -2.10 -0.32 1.81
N ASN A 123 -2.63 -1.43 1.27
CA ASN A 123 -2.49 -2.75 1.90
C ASN A 123 -1.05 -3.27 1.85
N GLN A 124 -0.38 -3.14 0.69
CA GLN A 124 1.00 -3.56 0.53
C GLN A 124 1.95 -2.79 1.47
N ASP A 125 1.76 -1.48 1.62
CA ASP A 125 2.53 -0.65 2.55
C ASP A 125 2.40 -1.13 4.00
N ARG A 126 1.18 -1.51 4.43
CA ARG A 126 0.98 -2.08 5.77
C ARG A 126 1.69 -3.42 5.93
N THR A 127 1.63 -4.28 4.92
CA THR A 127 2.33 -5.57 4.93
C THR A 127 3.84 -5.38 5.00
N ILE A 128 4.40 -4.45 4.22
CA ILE A 128 5.85 -4.14 4.22
C ILE A 128 6.28 -3.64 5.60
N ARG A 129 5.53 -2.72 6.21
CA ARG A 129 5.84 -2.23 7.57
C ARG A 129 5.84 -3.36 8.59
N ALA A 130 4.80 -4.20 8.59
CA ALA A 130 4.71 -5.33 9.50
C ALA A 130 5.87 -6.34 9.31
N LEU A 131 6.30 -6.57 8.06
CA LEU A 131 7.46 -7.41 7.78
C LEU A 131 8.76 -6.79 8.28
N ASN A 132 8.97 -5.50 8.06
CA ASN A 132 10.15 -4.79 8.55
C ASN A 132 10.22 -4.83 10.08
N ASP A 133 9.11 -4.55 10.77
CA ASP A 133 9.04 -4.62 12.24
C ASP A 133 9.41 -6.02 12.75
N ARG A 134 8.96 -7.06 12.05
CA ARG A 134 9.28 -8.45 12.39
C ARG A 134 10.75 -8.78 12.17
N VAL A 135 11.33 -8.34 11.05
CA VAL A 135 12.75 -8.55 10.75
C VAL A 135 13.62 -7.85 11.79
N ASP A 136 13.28 -6.61 12.16
CA ASP A 136 14.00 -5.86 13.18
C ASP A 136 13.91 -6.54 14.55
N ALA A 137 12.73 -7.01 14.94
CA ALA A 137 12.54 -7.76 16.18
C ALA A 137 13.38 -9.04 16.21
N GLN A 138 13.34 -9.83 15.13
CA GLN A 138 14.15 -11.05 14.99
C GLN A 138 15.65 -10.76 14.99
N GLY A 139 16.08 -9.66 14.35
CA GLY A 139 17.47 -9.22 14.36
C GLY A 139 17.98 -8.95 15.78
N ARG A 140 17.18 -8.27 16.61
CA ARG A 140 17.51 -8.02 18.03
C ARG A 140 17.54 -9.30 18.84
N GLU A 141 16.57 -10.19 18.67
CA GLU A 141 16.52 -11.48 19.37
C GLU A 141 17.74 -12.36 19.03
N ASN A 142 18.12 -12.42 17.76
CA ASN A 142 19.30 -13.16 17.29
C ASN A 142 20.60 -12.57 17.87
N ALA A 143 20.73 -11.24 17.89
CA ALA A 143 21.88 -10.58 18.50
C ALA A 143 21.98 -10.89 20.00
N ASN A 144 20.86 -10.81 20.73
CA ASN A 144 20.81 -11.14 22.16
C ASN A 144 21.17 -12.61 22.41
N SER A 145 20.65 -13.52 21.59
CA SER A 145 20.94 -14.95 21.67
C SER A 145 22.42 -15.24 21.42
N ALA A 146 23.03 -14.57 20.44
CA ALA A 146 24.46 -14.71 20.15
C ALA A 146 25.35 -14.19 21.29
N ILE A 147 24.98 -13.08 21.92
CA ILE A 147 25.67 -12.54 23.09
C ILE A 147 25.58 -13.52 24.26
N ALA A 148 24.38 -14.05 24.54
CA ALA A 148 24.16 -15.03 25.61
C ALA A 148 24.97 -16.31 25.38
N ALA A 149 24.96 -16.84 24.15
CA ALA A 149 25.75 -18.01 23.79
C ALA A 149 27.25 -17.77 24.00
N ARG A 150 27.76 -16.61 23.56
CA ARG A 150 29.18 -16.26 23.75
C ARG A 150 29.56 -16.17 25.23
N ALA A 151 28.69 -15.62 26.08
CA ALA A 151 28.93 -15.54 27.52
C ALA A 151 29.03 -16.94 28.15
N LEU A 152 28.11 -17.85 27.79
CA LEU A 152 28.13 -19.23 28.28
C LEU A 152 29.39 -19.98 27.84
N TYR A 153 29.83 -19.82 26.59
CA TYR A 153 31.08 -20.42 26.12
C TYR A 153 32.30 -19.88 26.87
N GLY A 154 32.34 -18.58 27.15
CA GLY A 154 33.42 -17.98 27.94
C GLY A 154 33.47 -18.53 29.37
N GLU A 155 32.32 -18.75 30.01
CA GLU A 155 32.24 -19.36 31.33
C GLU A 155 32.69 -20.82 31.31
N LEU A 156 32.28 -21.61 30.31
CA LEU A 156 32.72 -22.99 30.15
C LEU A 156 34.23 -23.10 29.94
N GLU A 157 34.83 -22.19 29.16
CA GLU A 157 36.27 -22.13 28.96
C GLU A 157 37.01 -21.82 30.26
N ALA A 158 36.50 -20.86 31.03
CA ALA A 158 37.04 -20.54 32.36
C ALA A 158 36.99 -21.75 33.30
N GLN A 159 35.82 -22.41 33.41
CA GLN A 159 35.65 -23.61 34.23
C GLN A 159 36.58 -24.76 33.80
N ALA A 160 36.75 -24.97 32.50
CA ALA A 160 37.66 -25.98 31.97
C ALA A 160 39.14 -25.66 32.30
N SER A 161 39.52 -24.38 32.26
CA SER A 161 40.85 -23.94 32.64
C SER A 161 41.12 -24.19 34.14
N GLU A 162 40.17 -23.85 35.00
CA GLU A 162 40.25 -24.08 36.44
C GLU A 162 40.39 -25.57 36.77
N ALA A 163 39.54 -26.41 36.16
CA ALA A 163 39.60 -27.86 36.35
C ALA A 163 40.98 -28.44 35.98
N ARG A 164 41.59 -28.01 34.87
CA ARG A 164 42.94 -28.44 34.47
C ARG A 164 44.02 -27.98 35.45
N THR A 165 43.91 -26.77 35.98
CA THR A 165 44.87 -26.28 36.99
C THR A 165 44.78 -27.08 38.29
N LEU A 166 43.57 -27.41 38.74
CA LEU A 166 43.34 -28.24 39.91
C LEU A 166 43.84 -29.68 39.70
N GLU A 167 43.68 -30.23 38.50
CA GLU A 167 44.21 -31.55 38.14
C GLU A 167 45.74 -31.56 38.14
N SER A 168 46.38 -30.54 37.56
CA SER A 168 47.85 -30.42 37.57
C SER A 168 48.46 -30.18 38.97
N ALA A 169 47.64 -29.77 39.94
CA ALA A 169 48.07 -29.51 41.31
C ALA A 169 47.93 -30.74 42.24
N ARG A 170 47.37 -31.85 41.74
CA ARG A 170 47.26 -33.13 42.45
C ARG A 170 48.44 -34.05 42.13
#